data_AF-A0A1S6H5V8-F1
#
_entry.id   AF-A0A1S6H5V8-F1
#
_cell.length_a   1.000
_cell.length_b   1.000
_cell.length_c   1.000
_cell.angle_alpha   90.00
_cell.angle_beta   90.00
_cell.angle_gamma   90.00
#
_symmetry.space_group_name_H-M   'P 1'
#
loop_
_entity.id
_entity.type
_entity.pdbx_description
1 polymer ?
#
loop_
_entity_poly.entity_id
_entity_poly.type
_entity_poly.pdbx_seq_one_letter_code
_entity_poly.pdbx_strand_id
1 'polypeptide(L)'
;MPNASTRTLKWFYKLSWKKILGFNAFVMLVASFWLARQLALSPTRTQSKAALLPRPQEITSQFETPTGPPQVYLVDHFFGKVGDAVLIHGKNLGGASDNTWVALAGKRLTEADLVAWTGSFIEFRVPQGATSGPVTVNVLGQETAWEGVFFVIDETTPGQLRLVADETNPNKAVLSVKGLADGNSLLLWFLVVSGEGEVTIAPAPGVNFSQVEKNLPVGKIYEVNLTWNQSLNQASVVNFVPLLTVTRGAEMSVGVARAELTNANGALIPLGVHPLYVSF
;
A
#
# COMPACT_ATOMS: atom_id res chain seq x y z
N MET A 1 58.08 13.56 40.74
CA MET A 1 56.83 13.43 41.53
C MET A 1 56.14 12.13 41.14
N PRO A 2 55.74 11.24 42.07
CA PRO A 2 55.10 9.99 41.70
C PRO A 2 53.69 10.24 41.16
N ASN A 3 53.40 9.69 39.98
CA ASN A 3 52.18 9.92 39.22
C ASN A 3 50.96 9.33 39.95
N ALA A 4 49.85 10.06 40.06
CA ALA A 4 48.69 9.70 40.90
C ALA A 4 48.12 8.29 40.63
N SER A 5 48.23 7.80 39.39
CA SER A 5 47.84 6.45 38.98
C SER A 5 48.64 5.32 39.65
N THR A 6 49.91 5.55 39.98
CA THR A 6 50.76 4.54 40.64
C THR A 6 50.44 4.38 42.13
N ARG A 7 49.80 5.39 42.73
CA ARG A 7 49.45 5.41 44.16
C ARG A 7 48.15 4.64 44.43
N THR A 8 47.20 4.69 43.52
CA THR A 8 45.91 3.98 43.62
C THR A 8 46.09 2.48 43.39
N LEU A 9 46.89 2.05 42.41
CA LEU A 9 47.17 0.63 42.18
C LEU A 9 47.87 -0.06 43.36
N LYS A 10 48.87 0.60 43.96
CA LYS A 10 49.60 0.06 45.13
C LYS A 10 48.72 -0.04 46.38
N TRP A 11 47.67 0.78 46.48
CA TRP A 11 46.70 0.71 47.56
C TRP A 11 45.79 -0.52 47.41
N PHE A 12 45.30 -0.81 46.19
CA PHE A 12 44.47 -1.99 45.91
C PHE A 12 45.20 -3.31 46.22
N TYR A 13 46.50 -3.41 45.93
CA TYR A 13 47.28 -4.64 46.14
C TYR A 13 47.53 -4.97 47.63
N LYS A 14 47.33 -4.00 48.54
CA LYS A 14 47.46 -4.21 49.99
C LYS A 14 46.13 -4.57 50.68
N LEU A 15 45.01 -4.59 49.96
CA LEU A 15 43.73 -5.01 50.53
C LEU A 15 43.67 -6.54 50.63
N SER A 16 43.31 -7.06 51.81
CA SER A 16 43.00 -8.49 51.95
C SER A 16 41.79 -8.87 51.10
N TRP A 17 41.71 -10.11 50.62
CA TRP A 17 40.58 -10.64 49.82
C TRP A 17 39.18 -10.30 50.38
N LYS A 18 39.01 -10.39 51.71
CA LYS A 18 37.75 -10.03 52.39
C LYS A 18 37.32 -8.57 52.17
N LYS A 19 38.28 -7.65 52.10
CA LYS A 19 38.05 -6.21 51.85
C LYS A 19 37.76 -5.93 50.36
N ILE A 20 38.37 -6.69 49.44
CA ILE A 20 38.08 -6.61 48.01
C ILE A 20 36.65 -7.08 47.72
N LEU A 21 36.26 -8.21 48.33
CA LEU A 21 34.89 -8.73 48.20
C LEU A 21 33.87 -7.73 48.75
N GLY A 22 34.14 -7.15 49.93
CA GLY A 22 33.29 -6.10 50.51
C GLY A 22 33.20 -4.85 49.64
N PHE A 23 34.30 -4.42 49.04
CA PHE A 23 34.33 -3.27 48.13
C PHE A 23 33.51 -3.52 46.85
N ASN A 24 33.65 -4.68 46.22
CA ASN A 24 32.84 -5.05 45.05
C ASN A 24 31.34 -5.18 45.39
N ALA A 25 31.00 -5.77 46.54
CA ALA A 25 29.62 -5.86 47.00
C ALA A 25 29.02 -4.45 47.23
N PHE A 26 29.80 -3.54 47.80
CA PHE A 26 29.40 -2.15 47.98
C PHE A 26 29.18 -1.43 46.64
N VAL A 27 30.10 -1.59 45.67
CA VAL A 27 29.94 -1.00 44.32
C VAL A 27 28.70 -1.53 43.62
N MET A 28 28.43 -2.84 43.71
CA MET A 28 27.23 -3.47 43.16
C MET A 28 25.95 -2.93 43.82
N LEU A 29 25.95 -2.71 45.14
CA LEU A 29 24.81 -2.11 45.85
C LEU A 29 24.55 -0.67 45.43
N VAL A 30 25.59 0.14 45.25
CA VAL A 30 25.45 1.52 44.77
C VAL A 30 24.93 1.55 43.32
N ALA A 31 25.48 0.70 42.45
CA ALA A 31 25.05 0.61 41.06
C ALA A 31 23.60 0.10 40.91
N SER A 32 23.22 -0.90 41.71
CA SER A 32 21.85 -1.42 41.72
C SER A 32 20.84 -0.41 42.26
N PHE A 33 21.19 0.37 43.29
CA PHE A 33 20.33 1.45 43.77
C PHE A 33 20.14 2.54 42.70
N TRP A 34 21.19 2.92 41.98
CA TRP A 34 21.11 3.88 40.89
C TRP A 34 20.23 3.39 39.74
N LEU A 35 20.40 2.13 39.31
CA LEU A 35 19.59 1.52 38.27
C LEU A 35 18.12 1.34 38.72
N ALA A 36 17.89 0.93 39.97
CA ALA A 36 16.54 0.80 40.53
C ALA A 36 15.82 2.16 40.60
N ARG A 37 16.53 3.22 41.00
CA ARG A 37 16.00 4.59 40.96
C ARG A 37 15.71 5.03 39.52
N GLN A 38 16.60 4.73 38.57
CA GLN A 38 16.36 5.03 37.16
C GLN A 38 15.15 4.29 36.60
N LEU A 39 14.98 3.01 36.92
CA LEU A 39 13.85 2.20 36.48
C LEU A 39 12.54 2.61 37.16
N ALA A 40 12.58 2.94 38.46
CA ALA A 40 11.41 3.40 39.20
C ALA A 40 10.93 4.80 38.76
N LEU A 41 11.86 5.65 38.33
CA LEU A 41 11.55 6.98 37.78
C LEU A 41 11.39 6.96 36.26
N SER A 42 11.75 5.86 35.59
CA SER A 42 11.49 5.70 34.16
C SER A 42 9.99 5.45 34.02
N PRO A 43 9.23 6.40 33.43
CA PRO A 43 7.83 6.13 33.16
C PRO A 43 7.77 4.89 32.28
N THR A 44 7.18 3.81 32.77
CA THR A 44 6.78 2.70 31.91
C THR A 44 5.93 3.32 30.81
N ARG A 45 6.37 3.22 29.55
CA ARG A 45 5.57 3.63 28.38
C ARG A 45 4.37 2.69 28.25
N THR A 46 3.38 2.85 29.13
CA THR A 46 2.06 2.23 29.05
C THR A 46 1.05 3.13 28.35
N GLN A 47 1.50 4.25 27.77
CA GLN A 47 0.67 4.97 26.83
C GLN A 47 0.65 4.22 25.52
N SER A 48 -0.43 3.46 25.33
CA SER A 48 -0.80 2.97 24.02
C SER A 48 -0.90 4.18 23.09
N LYS A 49 0.01 4.31 22.13
CA LYS A 49 -0.12 5.31 21.06
C LYS A 49 -1.43 5.13 20.28
N ALA A 50 -2.08 3.96 20.39
CA ALA A 50 -3.42 3.71 19.89
C ALA A 50 -4.50 4.62 20.51
N ALA A 51 -4.34 5.07 21.76
CA ALA A 51 -5.28 5.98 22.41
C ALA A 51 -5.09 7.45 21.99
N LEU A 52 -3.95 7.77 21.35
CA LEU A 52 -3.70 9.07 20.72
C LEU A 52 -4.15 9.08 19.25
N LEU A 53 -4.61 7.95 18.71
CA LEU A 53 -5.33 7.97 17.45
C LEU A 53 -6.56 8.84 17.68
N PRO A 54 -6.82 9.86 16.83
CA PRO A 54 -8.11 10.51 16.84
C PRO A 54 -9.17 9.40 16.80
N ARG A 55 -10.18 9.51 17.67
CA ARG A 55 -11.36 8.65 17.59
C ARG A 55 -11.76 8.61 16.12
N PRO A 56 -11.96 7.43 15.49
CA PRO A 56 -12.45 7.37 14.12
C PRO A 56 -13.61 8.36 14.02
N GLN A 57 -13.46 9.36 13.15
CA GLN A 57 -14.51 10.35 12.99
C GLN A 57 -15.76 9.57 12.61
N GLU A 58 -16.86 9.80 13.32
CA GLU A 58 -18.16 9.34 12.86
C GLU A 58 -18.33 9.89 11.45
N ILE A 59 -18.73 9.02 10.50
CA ILE A 59 -19.04 9.43 9.14
C ILE A 59 -20.13 10.49 9.27
N THR A 60 -19.74 11.76 9.12
CA THR A 60 -20.69 12.85 9.26
C THR A 60 -21.57 12.80 8.02
N SER A 61 -22.86 12.60 8.21
CA SER A 61 -23.87 12.62 7.15
C SER A 61 -24.18 14.04 6.68
N GLN A 62 -23.34 15.02 7.00
CA GLN A 62 -23.58 16.39 6.57
C GLN A 62 -23.24 16.50 5.09
N PHE A 63 -24.27 16.83 4.32
CA PHE A 63 -24.13 17.06 2.90
C PHE A 63 -23.16 18.23 2.65
N GLU A 64 -22.03 17.93 2.02
CA GLU A 64 -21.12 18.94 1.50
C GLU A 64 -21.58 19.34 0.10
N THR A 65 -21.75 20.64 -0.14
CA THR A 65 -22.06 21.12 -1.50
C THR A 65 -20.78 21.12 -2.35
N PRO A 66 -20.75 20.43 -3.50
CA PRO A 66 -19.60 20.46 -4.41
C PRO A 66 -19.24 21.89 -4.83
N THR A 67 -17.96 22.23 -4.78
CA THR A 67 -17.46 23.56 -5.20
C THR A 67 -17.07 23.64 -6.68
N GLY A 68 -17.13 22.52 -7.40
CA GLY A 68 -16.75 22.40 -8.81
C GLY A 68 -17.20 21.05 -9.39
N PRO A 69 -16.80 20.73 -10.63
CA PRO A 69 -17.18 19.46 -11.25
C PRO A 69 -16.60 18.28 -10.46
N PRO A 70 -17.35 17.17 -10.32
CA PRO A 70 -16.88 15.98 -9.64
C PRO A 70 -15.75 15.32 -10.44
N GLN A 71 -14.75 14.83 -9.73
CA GLN A 71 -13.62 14.14 -10.33
C GLN A 71 -13.30 12.88 -9.52
N VAL A 72 -13.16 11.75 -10.21
CA VAL A 72 -12.66 10.50 -9.64
C VAL A 72 -11.28 10.24 -10.23
N TYR A 73 -10.26 10.18 -9.38
CA TYR A 73 -8.88 9.98 -9.84
C TYR A 73 -8.32 8.60 -9.48
N LEU A 74 -8.84 7.93 -8.46
CA LEU A 74 -8.39 6.60 -8.08
C LEU A 74 -9.54 5.77 -7.50
N VAL A 75 -9.64 4.51 -7.92
CA VAL A 75 -10.41 3.47 -7.22
C VAL A 75 -9.37 2.57 -6.55
N ASP A 76 -9.22 2.71 -5.24
CA ASP A 76 -8.31 1.92 -4.44
C ASP A 76 -8.89 0.51 -4.26
N HIS A 77 -8.06 -0.48 -4.60
CA HIS A 77 -8.44 -1.81 -5.08
C HIS A 77 -9.27 -1.76 -6.37
N PHE A 78 -8.61 -1.87 -7.52
CA PHE A 78 -9.26 -1.94 -8.84
C PHE A 78 -9.84 -3.32 -9.19
N PHE A 79 -9.87 -4.24 -8.22
CA PHE A 79 -10.56 -5.52 -8.31
C PHE A 79 -11.03 -5.95 -6.92
N GLY A 80 -11.98 -6.88 -6.89
CA GLY A 80 -12.48 -7.45 -5.65
C GLY A 80 -13.49 -8.57 -5.88
N LYS A 81 -13.77 -9.30 -4.80
CA LYS A 81 -14.84 -10.29 -4.72
C LYS A 81 -16.11 -9.64 -4.18
N VAL A 82 -17.25 -10.31 -4.37
CA VAL A 82 -18.51 -9.89 -3.76
C VAL A 82 -18.35 -9.74 -2.24
N GLY A 83 -18.76 -8.60 -1.70
CA GLY A 83 -18.64 -8.25 -0.29
C GLY A 83 -17.36 -7.48 0.09
N ASP A 84 -16.35 -7.42 -0.78
CA ASP A 84 -15.14 -6.63 -0.54
C ASP A 84 -15.47 -5.13 -0.50
N ALA A 85 -14.77 -4.39 0.35
CA ALA A 85 -14.86 -2.94 0.41
C ALA A 85 -13.94 -2.30 -0.63
N VAL A 86 -14.46 -1.29 -1.33
CA VAL A 86 -13.77 -0.56 -2.39
C VAL A 86 -13.85 0.93 -2.07
N LEU A 87 -12.70 1.61 -2.18
CA LEU A 87 -12.58 3.03 -1.83
C LEU A 87 -12.33 3.85 -3.10
N ILE A 88 -13.23 4.78 -3.39
CA ILE A 88 -13.10 5.73 -4.48
C ILE A 88 -12.53 7.02 -3.91
N HIS A 89 -11.43 7.49 -4.46
CA HIS A 89 -10.86 8.79 -4.17
C HIS A 89 -11.18 9.81 -5.26
N GLY A 90 -11.60 10.99 -4.84
CA GLY A 90 -12.02 12.05 -5.74
C GLY A 90 -11.98 13.44 -5.13
N LYS A 91 -12.60 14.38 -5.83
CA LYS A 91 -12.79 15.76 -5.40
C LYS A 91 -14.18 16.23 -5.84
N ASN A 92 -14.78 17.13 -5.05
CA ASN A 92 -16.11 17.67 -5.29
C ASN A 92 -17.18 16.57 -5.40
N LEU A 93 -17.04 15.48 -4.63
CA LEU A 93 -18.00 14.38 -4.63
C LEU A 93 -19.28 14.72 -3.83
N GLY A 94 -19.26 15.82 -3.09
CA GLY A 94 -20.34 16.26 -2.21
C GLY A 94 -20.68 15.26 -1.11
N GLY A 95 -21.88 15.35 -0.54
CA GLY A 95 -22.43 14.32 0.33
C GLY A 95 -23.46 13.43 -0.37
N ALA A 96 -23.80 12.31 0.25
CA ALA A 96 -24.91 11.46 -0.22
C ALA A 96 -26.25 12.22 -0.17
N SER A 97 -27.05 12.07 -1.22
CA SER A 97 -28.42 12.57 -1.36
C SER A 97 -29.19 11.74 -2.39
N ASP A 98 -30.50 11.97 -2.51
CA ASP A 98 -31.37 11.27 -3.47
C ASP A 98 -30.96 11.44 -4.94
N ASN A 99 -30.18 12.48 -5.26
CA ASN A 99 -29.69 12.78 -6.61
C ASN A 99 -28.19 12.50 -6.78
N THR A 100 -27.63 11.62 -5.97
CA THR A 100 -26.25 11.13 -6.09
C THR A 100 -26.25 9.61 -6.11
N TRP A 101 -25.36 9.01 -6.90
CA TRP A 101 -25.23 7.56 -6.95
C TRP A 101 -23.86 7.13 -7.47
N VAL A 102 -23.47 5.90 -7.14
CA VAL A 102 -22.36 5.19 -7.78
C VAL A 102 -22.94 4.05 -8.62
N ALA A 103 -22.35 3.79 -9.78
CA ALA A 103 -22.65 2.61 -10.59
C ALA A 103 -21.37 1.84 -10.91
N LEU A 104 -21.49 0.52 -10.87
CA LEU A 104 -20.48 -0.41 -11.33
C LEU A 104 -21.00 -1.12 -12.58
N ALA A 105 -20.25 -1.05 -13.68
CA ALA A 105 -20.64 -1.62 -14.97
C ALA A 105 -22.04 -1.15 -15.44
N GLY A 106 -22.39 0.10 -15.16
CA GLY A 106 -23.69 0.69 -15.50
C GLY A 106 -24.85 0.31 -14.56
N LYS A 107 -24.63 -0.60 -13.59
CA LYS A 107 -25.63 -0.93 -12.56
C LYS A 107 -25.43 -0.04 -11.35
N ARG A 108 -26.46 0.73 -11.00
CA ARG A 108 -26.45 1.59 -9.80
C ARG A 108 -26.35 0.73 -8.54
N LEU A 109 -25.45 1.13 -7.65
CA LEU A 109 -25.35 0.60 -6.30
C LEU A 109 -26.58 1.02 -5.50
N THR A 110 -26.96 0.17 -4.54
CA THR A 110 -28.04 0.48 -3.60
C THR A 110 -27.48 1.18 -2.36
N GLU A 111 -28.35 1.81 -1.58
CA GLU A 111 -27.95 2.42 -0.29
C GLU A 111 -27.30 1.40 0.65
N ALA A 112 -27.70 0.13 0.59
CA ALA A 112 -27.11 -0.94 1.39
C ALA A 112 -25.67 -1.31 0.99
N ASP A 113 -25.28 -1.00 -0.25
CA ASP A 113 -23.92 -1.24 -0.75
C ASP A 113 -22.99 -0.07 -0.40
N LEU A 114 -23.53 1.13 -0.16
CA LEU A 114 -22.75 2.31 0.20
C LEU A 114 -22.42 2.31 1.69
N VAL A 115 -21.13 2.40 2.01
CA VAL A 115 -20.62 2.40 3.38
C VAL A 115 -20.35 3.82 3.86
N ALA A 116 -19.72 4.63 3.01
CA ALA A 116 -19.36 6.01 3.32
C ALA A 116 -19.41 6.89 2.07
N TRP A 117 -19.75 8.17 2.25
CA TRP A 117 -19.70 9.16 1.17
C TRP A 117 -19.32 10.52 1.75
N THR A 118 -18.25 11.12 1.23
CA THR A 118 -17.80 12.47 1.57
C THR A 118 -17.40 13.23 0.31
N GLY A 119 -17.08 14.52 0.43
CA GLY A 119 -16.64 15.32 -0.71
C GLY A 119 -15.33 14.87 -1.36
N SER A 120 -14.59 13.95 -0.74
CA SER A 120 -13.26 13.49 -1.18
C SER A 120 -13.12 11.98 -1.34
N PHE A 121 -13.99 11.18 -0.74
CA PHE A 121 -13.98 9.73 -0.91
C PHE A 121 -15.37 9.10 -0.79
N ILE A 122 -15.54 7.95 -1.42
CA ILE A 122 -16.74 7.11 -1.34
C ILE A 122 -16.29 5.67 -1.07
N GLU A 123 -16.85 5.02 -0.07
CA GLU A 123 -16.62 3.61 0.20
C GLU A 123 -17.89 2.82 -0.11
N PHE A 124 -17.76 1.74 -0.88
CA PHE A 124 -18.86 0.83 -1.19
C PHE A 124 -18.43 -0.63 -1.08
N ARG A 125 -19.40 -1.53 -0.93
CA ARG A 125 -19.20 -2.98 -0.98
C ARG A 125 -19.59 -3.52 -2.35
N VAL A 126 -18.78 -4.43 -2.89
CA VAL A 126 -19.11 -5.08 -4.16
C VAL A 126 -20.42 -5.87 -4.02
N PRO A 127 -21.49 -5.53 -4.75
CA PRO A 127 -22.80 -6.13 -4.56
C PRO A 127 -22.87 -7.56 -5.13
N GLN A 128 -23.88 -8.32 -4.71
CA GLN A 128 -24.15 -9.62 -5.29
C GLN A 128 -24.53 -9.51 -6.79
N GLY A 129 -23.91 -10.35 -7.62
CA GLY A 129 -24.10 -10.31 -9.07
C GLY A 129 -23.47 -9.08 -9.73
N ALA A 130 -22.50 -8.44 -9.08
CA ALA A 130 -21.65 -7.43 -9.71
C ALA A 130 -20.90 -8.03 -10.91
N THR A 131 -20.68 -7.19 -11.92
CA THR A 131 -19.88 -7.52 -13.11
C THR A 131 -18.75 -6.53 -13.23
N SER A 132 -17.62 -6.96 -13.79
CA SER A 132 -16.50 -6.08 -14.11
C SER A 132 -16.93 -4.96 -15.07
N GLY A 133 -16.40 -3.76 -14.88
CA GLY A 133 -16.73 -2.63 -15.74
C GLY A 133 -16.31 -1.27 -15.15
N PRO A 134 -16.68 -0.17 -15.84
CA PRO A 134 -16.35 1.17 -15.38
C PRO A 134 -17.05 1.48 -14.05
N VAL A 135 -16.38 2.28 -13.24
CA VAL A 135 -16.95 2.87 -12.01
C VAL A 135 -17.34 4.32 -12.33
N THR A 136 -18.64 4.59 -12.24
CA THR A 136 -19.21 5.91 -12.52
C THR A 136 -19.81 6.47 -11.24
N VAL A 137 -19.59 7.76 -11.01
CA VAL A 137 -20.16 8.51 -9.90
C VAL A 137 -20.98 9.67 -10.47
N ASN A 138 -22.22 9.79 -10.01
CA ASN A 138 -23.07 10.93 -10.29
C ASN A 138 -23.20 11.80 -9.05
N VAL A 139 -22.94 13.09 -9.22
CA VAL A 139 -23.10 14.10 -8.18
C VAL A 139 -24.06 15.17 -8.68
N LEU A 140 -25.30 15.15 -8.18
CA LEU A 140 -26.35 16.12 -8.52
C LEU A 140 -26.60 16.26 -10.03
N GLY A 141 -26.57 15.15 -10.76
CA GLY A 141 -26.75 15.15 -12.22
C GLY A 141 -25.47 15.34 -13.03
N GLN A 142 -24.31 15.57 -12.41
CA GLN A 142 -23.02 15.56 -13.09
C GLN A 142 -22.35 14.19 -12.96
N GLU A 143 -22.13 13.52 -14.08
CA GLU A 143 -21.45 12.22 -14.12
C GLU A 143 -19.95 12.38 -14.33
N THR A 144 -19.20 11.58 -13.60
CA THR A 144 -17.76 11.40 -13.77
C THR A 144 -17.44 9.91 -13.64
N ALA A 145 -16.39 9.45 -14.30
CA ALA A 145 -15.97 8.06 -14.26
C ALA A 145 -14.49 8.00 -13.91
N TRP A 146 -14.11 6.91 -13.25
CA TRP A 146 -12.69 6.59 -13.11
C TRP A 146 -12.11 6.24 -14.48
N GLU A 147 -10.83 6.61 -14.70
CA GLU A 147 -10.13 6.31 -15.97
C GLU A 147 -9.95 4.80 -16.21
N GLY A 148 -10.03 4.00 -15.15
CA GLY A 148 -9.84 2.55 -15.19
C GLY A 148 -11.12 1.72 -15.08
N VAL A 149 -10.92 0.41 -15.10
CA VAL A 149 -11.97 -0.60 -14.97
C VAL A 149 -11.83 -1.36 -13.66
N PHE A 150 -12.94 -1.55 -12.95
CA PHE A 150 -12.99 -2.41 -11.78
C PHE A 150 -13.28 -3.85 -12.20
N PHE A 151 -12.47 -4.80 -11.71
CA PHE A 151 -12.64 -6.22 -12.01
C PHE A 151 -13.30 -6.96 -10.85
N VAL A 152 -14.47 -7.54 -11.10
CA VAL A 152 -15.07 -8.51 -10.20
C VAL A 152 -14.39 -9.85 -10.46
N ILE A 153 -13.75 -10.41 -9.44
CA ILE A 153 -12.99 -11.66 -9.54
C ILE A 153 -13.60 -12.76 -8.67
N ASP A 154 -13.30 -14.00 -9.01
CA ASP A 154 -13.68 -15.20 -8.28
C ASP A 154 -12.59 -16.29 -8.39
N GLU A 155 -12.89 -17.50 -7.94
CA GLU A 155 -11.98 -18.65 -8.00
C GLU A 155 -11.70 -19.13 -9.43
N THR A 156 -12.52 -18.73 -10.41
CA THR A 156 -12.38 -19.10 -11.82
C THR A 156 -11.54 -18.10 -12.61
N THR A 157 -11.21 -16.94 -12.02
CA THR A 157 -10.41 -15.90 -12.67
C THR A 157 -8.97 -16.41 -12.89
N PRO A 158 -8.54 -16.63 -14.15
CA PRO A 158 -7.25 -17.27 -14.42
C PRO A 158 -6.08 -16.30 -14.27
N GLY A 159 -6.31 -15.02 -14.60
CA GLY A 159 -5.30 -13.99 -14.63
C GLY A 159 -4.90 -13.54 -13.22
N GLN A 160 -3.61 -13.65 -12.91
CA GLN A 160 -3.06 -13.22 -11.63
C GLN A 160 -1.78 -12.41 -11.84
N LEU A 161 -1.69 -11.22 -11.24
CA LEU A 161 -0.46 -10.49 -11.04
C LEU A 161 0.04 -10.68 -9.62
N ARG A 162 1.36 -10.67 -9.49
CA ARG A 162 2.03 -10.73 -8.21
C ARG A 162 3.26 -9.87 -8.22
N LEU A 163 3.32 -8.91 -7.30
CA LEU A 163 4.52 -8.14 -7.01
C LEU A 163 5.17 -8.77 -5.77
N VAL A 164 6.42 -9.21 -5.89
CA VAL A 164 7.16 -9.83 -4.77
C VAL A 164 8.47 -9.11 -4.56
N ALA A 165 8.78 -8.77 -3.30
CA ALA A 165 10.09 -8.26 -2.91
C ALA A 165 11.20 -9.25 -3.30
N ASP A 166 12.34 -8.73 -3.74
CA ASP A 166 13.54 -9.51 -4.00
C ASP A 166 14.18 -9.92 -2.66
N GLU A 167 14.50 -11.21 -2.50
CA GLU A 167 15.05 -11.74 -1.25
C GLU A 167 16.42 -11.15 -0.91
N THR A 168 17.16 -10.66 -1.91
CA THR A 168 18.52 -10.16 -1.76
C THR A 168 18.59 -8.64 -1.66
N ASN A 169 17.58 -7.93 -2.17
CA ASN A 169 17.52 -6.48 -2.15
C ASN A 169 16.13 -6.01 -1.72
N PRO A 170 15.98 -5.44 -0.50
CA PRO A 170 14.68 -4.99 -0.02
C PRO A 170 14.07 -3.92 -0.93
N ASN A 171 14.88 -3.08 -1.57
CA ASN A 171 14.39 -1.98 -2.41
C ASN A 171 13.95 -2.42 -3.81
N LYS A 172 13.91 -3.72 -4.10
CA LYS A 172 13.59 -4.27 -5.41
C LYS A 172 12.43 -5.23 -5.30
N ALA A 173 11.52 -5.20 -6.27
CA ALA A 173 10.46 -6.17 -6.42
C ALA A 173 10.31 -6.61 -7.88
N VAL A 174 9.83 -7.83 -8.07
CA VAL A 174 9.55 -8.41 -9.39
C VAL A 174 8.05 -8.52 -9.55
N LEU A 175 7.52 -7.88 -10.59
CA LEU A 175 6.13 -8.09 -11.01
C LEU A 175 6.10 -9.30 -11.94
N SER A 176 5.32 -10.31 -11.57
CA SER A 176 5.11 -11.52 -12.36
C SER A 176 3.63 -11.71 -12.67
N VAL A 177 3.34 -12.40 -13.76
CA VAL A 177 1.98 -12.69 -14.21
C VAL A 177 1.78 -14.19 -14.44
N LYS A 178 0.55 -14.65 -14.22
CA LYS A 178 0.08 -16.01 -14.52
C LYS A 178 -1.28 -15.92 -15.21
N GLY A 179 -1.57 -16.87 -16.09
CA GLY A 179 -2.89 -17.03 -16.70
C GLY A 179 -3.25 -15.91 -17.67
N LEU A 180 -2.30 -15.49 -18.52
CA LEU A 180 -2.51 -14.39 -19.49
C LEU A 180 -3.56 -14.69 -20.57
N ALA A 181 -3.96 -15.95 -20.74
CA ALA A 181 -4.83 -16.38 -21.83
C ALA A 181 -4.32 -15.85 -23.19
N ASP A 182 -5.14 -15.07 -23.91
CA ASP A 182 -4.83 -14.42 -25.19
C ASP A 182 -4.33 -12.97 -25.05
N GLY A 183 -4.07 -12.50 -23.83
CA GLY A 183 -3.59 -11.16 -23.54
C GLY A 183 -2.21 -10.87 -24.14
N ASN A 184 -2.00 -9.68 -24.69
CA ASN A 184 -0.76 -9.25 -25.34
C ASN A 184 -0.25 -7.89 -24.86
N SER A 185 -1.06 -7.15 -24.10
CA SER A 185 -0.68 -5.86 -23.52
C SER A 185 -1.21 -5.67 -22.11
N LEU A 186 -0.44 -4.98 -21.27
CA LEU A 186 -0.80 -4.66 -19.90
C LEU A 186 -0.51 -3.19 -19.62
N LEU A 187 -1.55 -2.45 -19.23
CA LEU A 187 -1.42 -1.12 -18.64
C LEU A 187 -1.35 -1.26 -17.12
N LEU A 188 -0.39 -0.60 -16.47
CA LEU A 188 -0.19 -0.62 -15.03
C LEU A 188 0.00 0.78 -14.48
N TRP A 189 -0.55 1.05 -13.30
CA TRP A 189 -0.16 2.20 -12.49
C TRP A 189 0.57 1.73 -11.24
N PHE A 190 1.81 2.19 -11.08
CA PHE A 190 2.50 2.13 -9.80
C PHE A 190 2.28 3.42 -9.05
N LEU A 191 1.64 3.35 -7.89
CA LEU A 191 1.40 4.49 -7.01
C LEU A 191 2.50 4.54 -5.93
N VAL A 192 3.12 5.71 -5.81
CA VAL A 192 4.07 6.03 -4.74
C VAL A 192 3.35 6.89 -3.70
N VAL A 193 3.17 6.34 -2.51
CA VAL A 193 2.35 6.94 -1.44
C VAL A 193 3.17 7.80 -0.46
N SER A 194 4.47 7.50 -0.30
CA SER A 194 5.36 8.22 0.60
C SER A 194 6.81 8.11 0.14
N GLY A 195 7.62 9.10 0.51
CA GLY A 195 9.07 9.10 0.32
C GLY A 195 9.55 10.01 -0.82
N GLU A 196 10.83 10.38 -0.75
CA GLU A 196 11.53 11.13 -1.80
C GLU A 196 12.48 10.17 -2.55
N GLY A 197 12.52 10.30 -3.87
CA GLY A 197 13.35 9.46 -4.74
C GLY A 197 12.68 9.14 -6.06
N GLU A 198 13.38 8.38 -6.90
CA GLU A 198 12.86 7.91 -8.18
C GLU A 198 12.56 6.42 -8.12
N VAL A 199 11.47 6.02 -8.77
CA VAL A 199 11.17 4.62 -9.05
C VAL A 199 11.76 4.28 -10.40
N THR A 200 12.64 3.28 -10.45
CA THR A 200 13.20 2.77 -11.70
C THR A 200 12.52 1.45 -12.06
N ILE A 201 12.03 1.34 -13.28
CA ILE A 201 11.34 0.16 -13.78
C ILE A 201 12.11 -0.42 -14.96
N ALA A 202 12.43 -1.71 -14.90
CA ALA A 202 13.16 -2.43 -15.93
C ALA A 202 12.32 -3.61 -16.46
N PRO A 203 12.02 -3.67 -17.77
CA PRO A 203 11.25 -4.78 -18.33
C PRO A 203 12.05 -6.09 -18.34
N ALA A 204 11.32 -7.22 -18.31
CA ALA A 204 11.88 -8.54 -18.55
C ALA A 204 12.25 -8.72 -20.05
N PRO A 205 13.17 -9.64 -20.39
CA PRO A 205 13.50 -9.94 -21.77
C PRO A 205 12.26 -10.33 -22.59
N GLY A 206 12.10 -9.73 -23.77
CA GLY A 206 10.96 -9.99 -24.66
C GLY A 206 9.69 -9.18 -24.34
N VAL A 207 9.74 -8.29 -23.34
CA VAL A 207 8.67 -7.34 -23.03
C VAL A 207 9.07 -5.94 -23.52
N ASN A 208 8.27 -5.36 -24.39
CA ASN A 208 8.39 -3.95 -24.75
C ASN A 208 7.75 -3.10 -23.66
N PHE A 209 8.33 -1.93 -23.40
CA PHE A 209 7.98 -1.09 -22.26
C PHE A 209 7.99 0.38 -22.65
N SER A 210 7.00 1.11 -22.16
CA SER A 210 7.02 2.57 -22.08
C SER A 210 6.48 3.02 -20.72
N GLN A 211 6.93 4.18 -20.26
CA GLN A 211 6.49 4.78 -19.00
C GLN A 211 6.19 6.27 -19.14
N VAL A 212 5.21 6.74 -18.36
CA VAL A 212 4.84 8.14 -18.23
C VAL A 212 4.56 8.45 -16.76
N GLU A 213 5.06 9.59 -16.25
CA GLU A 213 4.75 10.05 -14.90
C GLU A 213 3.46 10.89 -14.88
N LYS A 214 2.59 10.61 -13.91
CA LYS A 214 1.37 11.39 -13.62
C LYS A 214 1.38 11.79 -12.14
N ASN A 215 0.89 12.99 -11.83
CA ASN A 215 0.71 13.42 -10.44
C ASN A 215 -0.77 13.35 -10.08
N LEU A 216 -1.12 12.55 -9.07
CA LEU A 216 -2.44 12.53 -8.46
C LEU A 216 -2.42 13.21 -7.09
N PRO A 217 -3.59 13.67 -6.59
CA PRO A 217 -3.68 14.19 -5.22
C PRO A 217 -3.23 13.21 -4.13
N VAL A 218 -3.29 11.91 -4.40
CA VAL A 218 -2.90 10.83 -3.48
C VAL A 218 -1.43 10.40 -3.61
N GLY A 219 -0.70 10.90 -4.60
CA GLY A 219 0.70 10.53 -4.81
C GLY A 219 1.14 10.59 -6.27
N LYS A 220 2.38 10.20 -6.51
CA LYS A 220 2.93 10.10 -7.87
C LYS A 220 2.60 8.75 -8.47
N ILE A 221 2.18 8.75 -9.73
CA ILE A 221 1.93 7.55 -10.53
C ILE A 221 2.98 7.41 -11.61
N TYR A 222 3.46 6.17 -11.75
CA TYR A 222 4.18 5.71 -12.93
C TYR A 222 3.23 4.84 -13.75
N GLU A 223 2.72 5.39 -14.84
CA GLU A 223 1.94 4.64 -15.82
C GLU A 223 2.89 3.87 -16.72
N VAL A 224 2.74 2.55 -16.73
CA VAL A 224 3.59 1.62 -17.48
C VAL A 224 2.72 0.89 -18.50
N ASN A 225 3.14 0.92 -19.76
CA ASN A 225 2.55 0.11 -20.81
C ASN A 225 3.52 -0.99 -21.23
N LEU A 226 3.07 -2.23 -21.15
CA LEU A 226 3.81 -3.41 -21.54
C LEU A 226 3.17 -4.07 -22.75
N THR A 227 3.99 -4.54 -23.69
CA THR A 227 3.52 -5.43 -24.76
C THR A 227 4.50 -6.59 -24.95
N TRP A 228 4.00 -7.77 -25.31
CA TRP A 228 4.83 -8.96 -25.47
C TRP A 228 4.30 -9.88 -26.58
N ASN A 229 5.05 -10.94 -26.90
CA ASN A 229 4.67 -11.94 -27.89
C ASN A 229 3.99 -13.17 -27.24
N GLN A 230 3.33 -14.02 -28.05
CA GLN A 230 2.57 -15.17 -27.51
C GLN A 230 3.41 -16.23 -26.77
N SER A 231 4.75 -16.20 -26.86
CA SER A 231 5.59 -17.15 -26.11
C SER A 231 5.47 -16.97 -24.60
N LEU A 232 5.27 -15.72 -24.14
CA LEU A 232 5.08 -15.39 -22.72
C LEU A 232 3.75 -15.96 -22.21
N ASN A 233 2.70 -15.93 -23.04
CA ASN A 233 1.38 -16.47 -22.69
C ASN A 233 1.47 -17.96 -22.38
N GLN A 234 2.16 -18.74 -23.21
CA GLN A 234 2.35 -20.18 -23.02
C GLN A 234 3.10 -20.49 -21.71
N ALA A 235 4.15 -19.72 -21.41
CA ALA A 235 4.90 -19.86 -20.16
C ALA A 235 4.06 -19.50 -18.92
N SER A 236 3.13 -18.54 -19.07
CA SER A 236 2.28 -18.05 -17.97
C SER A 236 1.12 -18.98 -17.59
N VAL A 237 0.83 -20.04 -18.36
CA VAL A 237 -0.32 -20.92 -18.11
C VAL A 237 -0.21 -21.59 -16.74
N VAL A 238 0.99 -22.08 -16.40
CA VAL A 238 1.21 -22.87 -15.17
C VAL A 238 1.97 -22.06 -14.12
N ASN A 239 2.96 -21.27 -14.56
CA ASN A 239 3.89 -20.59 -13.68
C ASN A 239 3.74 -19.08 -13.75
N PHE A 240 4.16 -18.41 -12.68
CA PHE A 240 4.36 -16.97 -12.72
C PHE A 240 5.58 -16.64 -13.58
N VAL A 241 5.40 -15.77 -14.57
CA VAL A 241 6.44 -15.30 -15.47
C VAL A 241 6.74 -13.83 -15.15
N PRO A 242 8.02 -13.45 -14.93
CA PRO A 242 8.37 -12.07 -14.64
C PRO A 242 8.10 -11.17 -15.85
N LEU A 243 7.49 -10.00 -15.61
CA LEU A 243 7.23 -8.97 -16.62
C LEU A 243 8.17 -7.77 -16.48
N LEU A 244 8.44 -7.37 -15.25
CA LEU A 244 9.30 -6.24 -14.95
C LEU A 244 9.88 -6.36 -13.54
N THR A 245 10.89 -5.55 -13.30
CA THR A 245 11.45 -5.29 -11.98
C THR A 245 11.23 -3.83 -11.64
N VAL A 246 10.75 -3.56 -10.43
CA VAL A 246 10.65 -2.23 -9.85
C VAL A 246 11.74 -2.06 -8.81
N THR A 247 12.50 -0.98 -8.88
CA THR A 247 13.48 -0.58 -7.86
C THR A 247 13.08 0.77 -7.31
N ARG A 248 13.05 0.89 -5.99
CA ARG A 248 12.65 2.10 -5.26
C ARG A 248 13.81 2.69 -4.45
N GLY A 249 13.64 3.92 -3.99
CA GLY A 249 14.46 4.53 -2.93
C GLY A 249 14.09 4.00 -1.55
N ALA A 250 15.01 4.13 -0.58
CA ALA A 250 15.00 3.43 0.71
C ALA A 250 13.78 3.70 1.63
N GLU A 251 13.03 4.79 1.42
CA GLU A 251 11.86 5.16 2.25
C GLU A 251 10.54 5.22 1.46
N MET A 252 10.52 4.68 0.24
CA MET A 252 9.34 4.69 -0.62
C MET A 252 8.44 3.45 -0.43
N SER A 253 7.13 3.64 -0.54
CA SER A 253 6.16 2.54 -0.66
C SER A 253 5.52 2.57 -2.04
N VAL A 254 5.55 1.42 -2.74
CA VAL A 254 5.07 1.29 -4.12
C VAL A 254 4.01 0.20 -4.20
N GLY A 255 2.82 0.54 -4.69
CA GLY A 255 1.71 -0.39 -4.89
C GLY A 255 1.24 -0.43 -6.33
N VAL A 256 0.54 -1.50 -6.70
CA VAL A 256 -0.18 -1.56 -7.99
C VAL A 256 -1.57 -0.95 -7.78
N ALA A 257 -1.79 0.23 -8.35
CA ALA A 257 -3.04 0.98 -8.21
C ALA A 257 -4.02 0.75 -9.37
N ARG A 258 -3.54 0.23 -10.50
CA ARG A 258 -4.35 -0.12 -11.68
C ARG A 258 -3.61 -1.20 -12.47
N ALA A 259 -4.35 -2.17 -13.00
CA ALA A 259 -3.84 -3.11 -13.99
C ALA A 259 -4.94 -3.53 -14.97
N GLU A 260 -4.68 -3.38 -16.26
CA GLU A 260 -5.63 -3.73 -17.33
C GLU A 260 -4.93 -4.59 -18.38
N LEU A 261 -5.23 -5.88 -18.35
CA LEU A 261 -4.76 -6.84 -19.35
C LEU A 261 -5.69 -6.79 -20.55
N THR A 262 -5.14 -6.58 -21.74
CA THR A 262 -5.89 -6.55 -23.00
C THR A 262 -5.36 -7.58 -23.98
N ASN A 263 -6.25 -8.13 -24.80
CA ASN A 263 -5.88 -8.96 -25.94
C ASN A 263 -5.69 -8.13 -27.21
N ALA A 264 -5.30 -8.79 -28.30
CA ALA A 264 -5.04 -8.14 -29.59
C ALA A 264 -6.27 -7.44 -30.20
N ASN A 265 -7.47 -7.79 -29.75
CA ASN A 265 -8.74 -7.18 -30.17
C ASN A 265 -9.15 -6.00 -29.27
N GLY A 266 -8.36 -5.68 -28.24
CA GLY A 266 -8.67 -4.64 -27.25
C GLY A 266 -9.66 -5.07 -26.17
N ALA A 267 -10.02 -6.36 -26.09
CA ALA A 267 -10.89 -6.85 -25.04
C ALA A 267 -10.11 -6.98 -23.72
N LEU A 268 -10.73 -6.53 -22.63
CA LEU A 268 -10.16 -6.61 -21.28
C LEU A 268 -10.31 -8.03 -20.73
N ILE A 269 -9.24 -8.54 -20.14
CA ILE A 269 -9.18 -9.83 -19.46
C ILE A 269 -9.11 -9.56 -17.95
N PRO A 270 -10.06 -10.08 -17.16
CA PRO A 270 -10.04 -9.93 -15.71
C PRO A 270 -8.75 -10.47 -15.09
N LEU A 271 -8.21 -9.69 -14.16
CA LEU A 271 -6.91 -9.92 -13.55
C LEU A 271 -7.00 -9.61 -12.05
N GLY A 272 -6.71 -10.59 -11.21
CA GLY A 272 -6.51 -10.36 -9.78
C GLY A 272 -5.06 -9.97 -9.50
N VAL A 273 -4.81 -9.21 -8.43
CA VAL A 273 -3.45 -8.94 -7.94
C VAL A 273 -3.27 -9.45 -6.53
N HIS A 274 -2.14 -10.12 -6.26
CA HIS A 274 -1.82 -10.54 -4.91
C HIS A 274 -0.31 -10.49 -4.65
N PRO A 275 0.17 -9.74 -3.65
CA PRO A 275 -0.53 -8.71 -2.87
C PRO A 275 -0.73 -7.40 -3.68
N LEU A 276 -1.73 -6.58 -3.30
CA LEU A 276 -1.99 -5.29 -3.96
C LEU A 276 -0.88 -4.26 -3.70
N TYR A 277 -0.45 -4.22 -2.44
CA TYR A 277 0.61 -3.37 -1.93
C TYR A 277 1.77 -4.24 -1.49
N VAL A 278 2.97 -3.86 -1.87
CA VAL A 278 4.19 -4.42 -1.32
C VAL A 278 4.94 -3.24 -0.73
N SER A 279 5.02 -3.18 0.60
CA SER A 279 6.08 -2.42 1.24
C SER A 279 7.33 -3.30 1.14
N PHE A 280 7.89 -3.35 -0.06
CA PHE A 280 9.28 -3.73 -0.26
C PHE A 280 10.04 -2.44 -0.22
#